data_AF-A0A1G4V2B1-F1
#
_entry.id   AF-A0A1G4V2B1-F1
#
_cell.length_a   1.000
_cell.length_b   1.000
_cell.length_c   1.000
_cell.angle_alpha   90.00
_cell.angle_beta   90.00
_cell.angle_gamma   90.00
#
_symmetry.space_group_name_H-M   'P 1'
#
loop_
_entity.id
_entity.type
_entity.pdbx_description
1 polymer ?
#
loop_
_entity_poly.entity_id
_entity_poly.type
_entity_poly.pdbx_seq_one_letter_code
_entity_poly.pdbx_strand_id
1 'polypeptide(L)' 'MKIFKFIFGAVLIFISSCFLFMFLTRVFVYVFPNTRINDYGEVVYVMPTSQMLSSFVIATIFFVVSVVFFHKKYCR' A
#
# COMPACT_ATOMS: atom_id res chain seq x y z
N MET A 1 -25.37 -4.27 -16.70
CA MET A 1 -23.92 -4.40 -16.96
C MET A 1 -23.03 -3.27 -16.42
N LYS A 2 -23.54 -2.09 -16.01
CA LYS A 2 -22.71 -1.00 -15.46
C LYS A 2 -22.16 -1.29 -14.05
N ILE A 3 -22.98 -1.90 -13.18
CA ILE A 3 -22.60 -2.29 -11.81
C ILE A 3 -21.46 -3.32 -11.79
N PHE A 4 -21.51 -4.35 -12.64
CA PHE A 4 -20.43 -5.34 -12.75
C PHE A 4 -19.08 -4.72 -13.14
N LYS A 5 -19.07 -3.76 -14.08
CA LYS A 5 -17.86 -3.03 -14.46
C LYS A 5 -17.32 -2.17 -13.32
N PHE A 6 -18.22 -1.57 -12.53
CA PHE A 6 -17.85 -0.78 -11.37
C PHE A 6 -17.20 -1.63 -10.28
N ILE A 7 -17.84 -2.75 -9.91
CA ILE A 7 -17.32 -3.70 -8.92
C ILE A 7 -15.95 -4.23 -9.36
N PHE A 8 -15.84 -4.66 -10.62
CA PHE A 8 -14.57 -5.17 -11.16
C PHE A 8 -13.44 -4.13 -11.08
N GLY A 9 -13.71 -2.87 -11.45
CA GLY A 9 -12.72 -1.81 -11.35
C GLY A 9 -12.35 -1.45 -9.91
N ALA A 10 -13.31 -1.43 -8.99
CA ALA A 10 -13.02 -1.21 -7.57
C ALA A 10 -12.12 -2.31 -6.98
N VAL A 11 -12.36 -3.57 -7.35
CA VAL A 11 -11.51 -4.71 -6.96
C VAL A 11 -10.10 -4.56 -7.52
N LEU A 12 -9.93 -4.15 -8.78
CA LEU A 12 -8.61 -3.90 -9.37
C LEU A 12 -7.86 -2.77 -8.65
N ILE A 13 -8.54 -1.67 -8.31
CA ILE A 13 -7.95 -0.56 -7.55
C ILE A 13 -7.49 -1.03 -6.17
N PHE A 14 -8.30 -1.87 -5.51
CA PHE A 14 -7.94 -2.45 -4.22
C PHE A 14 -6.69 -3.33 -4.32
N ILE A 15 -6.65 -4.25 -5.28
CA ILE A 15 -5.50 -5.12 -5.53
C ILE A 15 -4.24 -4.29 -5.82
N SER A 16 -4.35 -3.28 -6.69
CA SER A 16 -3.24 -2.38 -7.01
C SER A 16 -2.72 -1.63 -5.78
N SER A 17 -3.62 -1.18 -4.90
CA SER A 17 -3.24 -0.49 -3.66
C SER A 17 -2.51 -1.42 -2.68
N CYS A 18 -2.89 -2.69 -2.62
CA CYS A 18 -2.17 -3.71 -1.84
C CYS A 18 -0.75 -3.97 -2.39
N PHE A 19 -0.60 -4.06 -3.71
CA PHE A 19 0.72 -4.17 -4.34
C PHE A 19 1.58 -2.94 -4.08
N LEU A 20 0.99 -1.74 -4.15
CA LEU A 20 1.69 -0.50 -3.83
C LEU A 20 2.17 -0.48 -2.37
N PHE A 21 1.33 -0.93 -1.43
CA PHE A 21 1.72 -1.04 -0.02
C PHE A 21 2.91 -2.00 0.16
N MET A 22 2.86 -3.21 -0.42
CA MET A 22 3.96 -4.17 -0.35
C MET A 22 5.25 -3.65 -1.00
N PHE A 23 5.12 -2.88 -2.09
CA PHE A 23 6.26 -2.26 -2.74
C PHE A 23 6.88 -1.17 -1.86
N LEU A 24 6.06 -0.27 -1.30
CA LEU A 24 6.52 0.80 -0.42
C LEU A 24 7.21 0.25 0.82
N THR A 25 6.64 -0.77 1.47
CA THR A 25 7.27 -1.37 2.65
C THR A 25 8.65 -1.93 2.33
N ARG A 26 8.81 -2.60 1.19
CA ARG A 26 10.14 -3.04 0.72
C ARG A 26 11.08 -1.87 0.46
N VAL A 27 10.63 -0.84 -0.25
CA VAL A 27 11.44 0.35 -0.53
C VAL A 27 11.93 0.99 0.77
N PHE A 28 11.07 1.16 1.77
CA PHE A 28 11.49 1.71 3.06
C PHE A 28 12.50 0.83 3.79
N VAL A 29 12.31 -0.50 3.80
CA VAL A 29 13.28 -1.43 4.40
C VAL A 29 14.65 -1.35 3.72
N TYR A 30 14.69 -1.24 2.39
CA TYR A 30 15.95 -1.19 1.64
C TYR A 30 16.63 0.18 1.67
N VAL A 31 15.88 1.28 1.60
CA VAL A 31 16.42 2.64 1.55
C VAL A 31 16.80 3.14 2.95
N PHE A 32 16.01 2.78 3.96
CA PHE A 32 16.26 3.16 5.35
C PHE A 32 16.32 1.90 6.23
N PRO A 33 17.36 1.07 6.06
CA PRO A 33 17.50 -0.17 6.80
C PRO A 33 17.69 0.16 8.29
N ASN A 34 16.73 -0.29 9.09
CA ASN A 34 16.81 -0.23 10.53
C ASN A 34 17.04 -1.65 11.05
N THR A 35 18.26 -1.94 11.48
CA THR A 35 18.67 -3.27 11.93
C THR A 35 18.84 -3.30 13.45
N ARG A 36 18.53 -4.45 14.05
CA ARG A 36 18.74 -4.69 15.47
C ARG A 36 19.34 -6.09 15.64
N ILE A 37 20.23 -6.23 16.60
CA ILE A 37 20.78 -7.54 16.99
C ILE A 37 19.79 -8.17 17.98
N ASN A 38 19.32 -9.39 17.70
CA ASN A 38 18.44 -10.12 18.63
C ASN A 38 19.28 -10.80 19.74
N ASP A 39 18.60 -11.40 20.73
CA ASP A 39 19.26 -12.09 21.85
C ASP A 39 20.09 -13.32 21.40
N TYR A 40 19.88 -13.79 20.17
CA TYR A 40 20.64 -14.88 19.54
C TYR A 40 21.87 -14.40 18.75
N GLY A 41 22.14 -13.10 18.71
CA GLY A 41 23.25 -12.51 17.97
C GLY A 41 23.02 -12.34 16.46
N GLU A 42 21.78 -12.52 15.99
CA GLU A 42 21.41 -12.38 14.58
C GLU A 42 20.97 -10.95 14.26
N VAL A 43 21.31 -10.48 13.05
CA VAL A 43 20.88 -9.19 12.54
C VAL A 43 19.46 -9.31 11.98
N VAL A 44 18.51 -8.66 12.65
CA VAL A 44 17.10 -8.63 12.23
C VAL A 44 16.78 -7.27 11.66
N TYR A 45 16.05 -7.24 10.55
CA TYR A 45 15.49 -6.01 9.98
C TYR A 45 14.19 -5.66 10.71
N VAL A 46 14.17 -4.50 11.35
CA VAL A 46 13.02 -4.01 12.11
C VAL A 46 12.43 -2.82 11.38
N MET A 47 11.28 -3.04 10.74
CA MET A 47 10.49 -1.97 10.14
C MET A 47 9.93 -1.07 11.27
N PRO A 48 10.35 0.21 11.37
CA PRO A 48 9.77 1.14 12.33
C PRO A 48 8.28 1.33 12.06
N THR A 49 7.48 1.45 13.13
CA THR A 49 6.03 1.70 13.01
C THR A 49 5.73 2.96 12.21
N SER A 50 6.59 3.98 12.28
CA SER A 50 6.46 5.22 11.49
C SER A 50 6.59 5.01 9.99
N GLN A 51 7.49 4.13 9.54
CA GLN A 51 7.66 3.79 8.11
C GLN A 51 6.49 2.92 7.61
N MET A 52 6.02 2.00 8.44
CA MET A 52 4.84 1.18 8.14
C MET A 52 3.59 2.06 8.01
N LEU A 53 3.41 2.99 8.94
CA LEU A 53 2.31 3.96 8.92
C LEU A 53 2.39 4.87 7.70
N SER A 54 3.59 5.35 7.35
CA SER A 54 3.82 6.18 6.16
C SER A 54 3.43 5.42 4.88
N SER A 55 3.85 4.16 4.76
CA SER A 55 3.50 3.29 3.63
C SER A 55 1.99 3.08 3.53
N PHE A 56 1.34 2.87 4.67
CA PHE A 56 -0.11 2.70 4.76
C PHE A 56 -0.85 3.97 4.31
N VAL A 57 -0.47 5.13 4.83
CA VAL A 57 -1.07 6.42 4.48
C VAL A 57 -0.96 6.70 2.97
N ILE A 58 0.22 6.47 2.38
CA ILE A 58 0.41 6.65 0.93
C ILE A 58 -0.51 5.72 0.13
N ALA A 59 -0.59 4.44 0.51
CA ALA A 59 -1.47 3.48 -0.15
C ALA A 59 -2.96 3.83 0.00
N THR A 60 -3.38 4.32 1.17
CA THR A 60 -4.75 4.80 1.41
C THR A 60 -5.08 6.02 0.57
N ILE A 61 -4.18 7.01 0.48
CA ILE A 61 -4.39 8.19 -0.37
C ILE A 61 -4.54 7.76 -1.84
N PHE A 62 -3.65 6.88 -2.32
CA PHE A 62 -3.72 6.36 -3.68
C PHE A 62 -5.05 5.64 -3.96
N PHE A 63 -5.50 4.80 -3.02
CA PHE A 63 -6.78 4.10 -3.10
C PHE A 63 -7.96 5.08 -3.20
N VAL A 64 -8.06 6.03 -2.26
CA VAL A 64 -9.16 7.00 -2.21
C VAL A 64 -9.21 7.84 -3.47
N VAL A 65 -8.07 8.37 -3.92
CA VAL A 65 -7.98 9.17 -5.15
C VAL A 65 -8.43 8.34 -6.34
N SER A 66 -7.93 7.11 -6.48
CA SER A 66 -8.29 6.20 -7.57
C SER A 66 -9.78 5.88 -7.60
N VAL A 67 -10.39 5.59 -6.43
CA VAL A 67 -11.83 5.33 -6.31
C VAL A 67 -12.65 6.57 -6.68
N VAL A 68 -12.26 7.77 -6.25
CA VAL A 68 -12.96 9.02 -6.58
C VAL A 68 -12.91 9.30 -8.09
N PHE A 69 -11.75 9.15 -8.72
CA PHE A 69 -11.61 9.31 -10.17
C PHE A 69 -12.43 8.26 -10.94
N PHE A 70 -12.39 7.01 -10.48
CA PHE A 70 -13.15 5.92 -11.07
C PHE A 70 -14.66 6.16 -10.95
N HIS A 71 -15.15 6.55 -9.77
CA HIS A 71 -16.55 6.90 -9.56
C HIS A 71 -16.99 8.05 -10.48
N LYS A 72 -16.20 9.13 -10.58
CA LYS A 72 -16.49 10.26 -11.50
C LYS A 72 -16.59 9.82 -12.96
N LYS A 73 -15.82 8.80 -13.38
CA LYS A 73 -15.79 8.30 -14.77
C LYS A 73 -16.94 7.36 -15.11
N TYR A 74 -17.48 6.63 -14.13
CA TYR A 74 -18.51 5.59 -14.34
C TYR A 74 -19.93 6.02 -13.91
N CYS A 75 -20.07 6.97 -12.99
CA CYS A 75 -21.35 7.50 -12.51
C CYS A 75 -21.75 8.84 -13.14
N ARG A 76 -20.91 9.43 -13.99
CA ARG A 76 -21.26 10.57 -14.85
C ARG A 76 -21.43 10.05 -16.29
#